data_AF-A0A7Y1XVX5-F1
#
_entry.id   AF-A0A7Y1XVX5-F1
#
_cell.length_a   1.000
_cell.length_b   1.000
_cell.length_c   1.000
_cell.angle_alpha   90.00
_cell.angle_beta   90.00
_cell.angle_gamma   90.00
#
_symmetry.space_group_name_H-M   'P 1'
#
loop_
_entity.id
_entity.type
_entity.pdbx_description
1 polymer ?
#
loop_
_entity_poly.entity_id
_entity_poly.type
_entity_poly.pdbx_seq_one_letter_code
_entity_poly.pdbx_strand_id
1 'polypeptide(L)' 'MTTKSSTRSKKNSANGSYDAHDIETLEGLEAVRKRPGMYIGGTGSAGLMHLVWELIDNS' A
#
# COMPACT_ATOMS: atom_id res chain seq x y z
N MET A 1 13.63 -56.58 12.71
CA MET A 1 12.44 -55.99 12.07
C MET A 1 12.55 -54.49 12.14
N THR A 2 12.66 -53.89 10.96
CA THR A 2 12.49 -52.47 10.65
C THR A 2 11.15 -51.92 11.12
N THR A 3 11.11 -50.71 11.64
CA THR A 3 10.07 -49.72 11.28
C THR A 3 10.63 -48.29 11.31
N LYS A 4 10.56 -47.66 10.14
CA LYS A 4 10.67 -46.22 9.85
C LYS A 4 9.49 -45.47 10.47
N SER A 5 9.73 -44.29 11.03
CA SER A 5 8.74 -43.21 11.10
C SER A 5 9.46 -41.89 11.48
N SER A 6 10.07 -41.18 10.53
CA SER A 6 9.39 -40.15 9.72
C SER A 6 8.43 -39.28 10.53
N THR A 7 8.95 -38.23 11.17
CA THR A 7 8.17 -37.01 11.45
C THR A 7 8.86 -35.83 10.76
N ARG A 8 8.55 -35.69 9.47
CA ARG A 8 8.79 -34.49 8.69
C ARG A 8 7.94 -33.37 9.27
N SER A 9 8.54 -32.49 10.08
CA SER A 9 7.89 -31.25 10.50
C SER A 9 7.74 -30.33 9.28
N LYS A 10 6.58 -30.39 8.62
CA LYS A 10 6.13 -29.37 7.67
C LYS A 10 5.82 -28.10 8.48
N LYS A 11 6.73 -27.12 8.47
CA LYS A 11 6.39 -25.73 8.78
C LYS A 11 5.99 -25.04 7.49
N ASN A 12 4.73 -25.22 7.10
CA ASN A 12 4.08 -24.30 6.16
C ASN A 12 3.67 -23.07 6.96
N SER A 13 4.60 -22.14 7.10
CA SER A 13 4.28 -20.77 7.47
C SER A 13 5.02 -19.92 6.45
N ALA A 14 4.37 -19.69 5.32
CA ALA A 14 4.67 -18.54 4.48
C ALA A 14 4.27 -17.28 5.28
N ASN A 15 4.90 -17.07 6.42
CA ASN A 15 4.98 -15.79 7.06
C ASN A 15 5.95 -15.03 6.17
N GLY A 16 5.43 -14.39 5.12
CA GLY A 16 6.15 -13.31 4.48
C GLY A 16 6.61 -12.41 5.61
N SER A 17 7.92 -12.34 5.80
CA SER A 17 8.53 -11.54 6.85
C SER A 17 8.08 -10.11 6.62
N TYR A 18 7.08 -9.65 7.37
CA TYR A 18 6.71 -8.24 7.42
C TYR A 18 7.64 -7.62 8.46
N ASP A 19 8.71 -7.02 7.97
CA ASP A 19 9.74 -6.40 8.78
C ASP A 19 9.66 -4.88 8.66
N ALA A 20 10.37 -4.15 9.52
CA ALA A 20 10.41 -2.68 9.49
C ALA A 20 10.87 -2.13 8.13
N HIS A 21 11.61 -2.93 7.36
CA HIS A 21 12.06 -2.60 6.01
C HIS A 21 10.93 -2.56 4.97
N ASP A 22 9.77 -3.17 5.23
CA ASP A 22 8.62 -3.14 4.32
C ASP A 22 7.75 -1.88 4.49
N ILE A 23 8.07 -1.03 5.47
CA ILE A 23 7.38 0.24 5.70
C ILE A 23 8.04 1.33 4.85
N GLU A 24 7.37 1.69 3.76
CA GLU A 24 7.80 2.81 2.91
C GLU A 24 7.20 4.12 3.43
N THR A 25 8.07 5.10 3.69
CA THR A 25 7.65 6.47 4.00
C THR A 25 7.69 7.28 2.71
N LEU A 26 6.53 7.74 2.25
CA LEU A 26 6.42 8.60 1.08
C LEU A 26 6.50 10.06 1.53
N GLU A 27 7.60 10.73 1.19
CA GLU A 27 7.82 12.12 1.57
C GLU A 27 7.25 13.11 0.55
N GLY A 28 6.78 14.25 1.05
CA GLY A 28 6.32 15.37 0.24
C GLY A 28 5.17 15.00 -0.71
N LEU A 29 5.37 15.29 -2.00
CA LEU A 29 4.34 15.18 -3.04
C LEU A 29 4.14 13.75 -3.58
N GLU A 30 5.02 12.82 -3.23
CA GLU A 30 4.95 11.44 -3.69
C GLU A 30 3.74 10.71 -3.10
N ALA A 31 3.37 10.99 -1.85
CA ALA A 31 2.17 10.42 -1.21
C ALA A 31 0.88 10.85 -1.94
N VAL A 32 0.81 12.13 -2.34
CA VAL A 32 -0.33 12.71 -3.07
C VAL A 32 -0.46 12.08 -4.45
N ARG A 33 0.65 11.91 -5.16
CA ARG A 33 0.68 11.28 -6.49
C ARG A 33 0.34 9.80 -6.45
N LYS A 34 0.80 9.06 -5.43
CA LYS A 34 0.57 7.63 -5.30
C LYS A 34 -0.89 7.31 -4.97
N ARG A 35 -1.54 8.15 -4.17
CA ARG A 35 -2.95 7.99 -3.76
C ARG A 35 -3.73 9.31 -3.90
N PRO A 36 -4.03 9.74 -5.14
CA PRO A 36 -4.69 11.02 -5.39
C PRO A 36 -6.11 11.05 -4.83
N GLY A 37 -6.81 9.91 -4.78
CA GLY A 37 -8.18 9.84 -4.27
C GLY A 37 -8.35 10.27 -2.81
N MET A 38 -7.28 10.22 -2.01
CA MET A 38 -7.29 10.72 -0.64
C MET A 38 -7.37 12.25 -0.58
N TYR A 39 -6.83 12.95 -1.58
CA TYR A 39 -6.70 14.41 -1.59
C TYR A 39 -7.77 15.07 -2.44
N ILE A 40 -8.02 14.55 -3.65
CA ILE A 40 -8.97 15.13 -4.61
C ILE A 40 -10.25 14.31 -4.78
N GLY A 41 -10.45 13.26 -3.97
CA GLY A 41 -11.62 12.38 -4.01
C GLY A 41 -11.61 11.32 -5.12
N GLY A 42 -10.82 11.52 -6.19
CA GLY A 42 -10.64 10.53 -7.26
C GLY A 42 -9.92 11.09 -8.48
N THR A 43 -9.66 10.25 -9.49
CA THR A 43 -9.01 10.64 -10.75
C THR A 43 -9.98 10.87 -11.92
N GLY A 44 -11.29 10.87 -11.64
CA GLY A 44 -12.34 11.15 -12.63
C GLY A 44 -12.60 12.65 -12.83
N SER A 45 -13.64 12.97 -13.60
CA SER A 45 -14.06 14.37 -13.87
C SER A 45 -14.32 15.19 -12.61
N ALA A 46 -14.90 14.56 -11.57
CA ALA A 46 -15.14 15.21 -10.28
C ALA A 46 -13.83 15.65 -9.57
N GLY A 47 -12.79 14.82 -9.61
CA GLY A 47 -11.48 15.16 -9.02
C GLY A 47 -10.74 16.24 -9.81
N LEU A 48 -10.93 16.27 -11.14
CA LEU A 48 -10.37 17.34 -11.97
C LEU A 48 -11.04 18.69 -11.70
N MET A 49 -12.36 18.72 -11.53
CA MET A 49 -13.07 19.94 -11.11
C MET A 49 -12.63 20.38 -9.71
N HIS A 50 -12.38 19.44 -8.79
CA HIS A 50 -11.90 19.75 -7.44
C HIS A 50 -10.58 20.52 -7.47
N LEU A 51 -9.61 20.10 -8.29
CA LEU A 51 -8.34 20.83 -8.47
C LEU A 51 -8.54 22.28 -8.98
N VAL A 52 -9.51 22.48 -9.87
CA VAL A 52 -9.82 23.82 -10.41
C VAL A 52 -10.42 24.70 -9.32
N TRP A 53 -11.35 24.17 -8.53
CA TRP A 53 -11.92 24.91 -7.39
C TRP A 53 -10.86 25.26 -6.35
N GLU A 54 -10.00 24.31 -5.98
CA GLU A 54 -8.89 24.58 -5.05
C GLU A 54 -7.95 25.67 -5.55
N LEU A 55 -7.73 25.78 -6.87
CA LEU A 55 -6.90 26.84 -7.43
C LEU A 55 -7.59 28.21 -7.36
N ILE A 56 -8.90 28.27 -7.62
CA ILE A 56 -9.70 29.49 -7.60
C ILE A 56 -9.87 30.01 -6.17
N ASP A 57 -10.17 29.13 -5.21
CA ASP A 57 -10.43 29.51 -3.82
C ASP A 57 -9.16 29.95 -3.07
N ASN A 58 -7.98 29.65 -3.63
CA ASN A 58 -6.68 29.93 -3.03
C ASN A 58 -6.01 31.21 -3.60
N SER A 59 -6.59 31.88 -4.61
CA SER A 59 -6.11 33.16 -5.17
C SER A 59 -6.56 34.37 -4.36
#